data_AF-A0A735RME2-F1
#
_entry.id   AF-A0A735RME2-F1
#
_cell.length_a   1.000
_cell.length_b   1.000
_cell.length_c   1.000
_cell.angle_alpha   90.00
_cell.angle_beta   90.00
_cell.angle_gamma   90.00
#
_symmetry.space_group_name_H-M   'P 1'
#
loop_
_entity.id
_entity.type
_entity.pdbx_description
1 polymer ?
#
loop_
_entity_poly.entity_id
_entity_poly.type
_entity_poly.pdbx_seq_one_letter_code
_entity_poly.pdbx_strand_id
1 'polypeptide(L)'
;MRRLIQYWQPLPIEIVGGMVRQAYSEQKTAFLSMQPVDGGSSFRTYLASRKPQDYMEAIGETDLAVTEESEHNGAIVHCAGKYYEVVQRQEWQNGIINHYEYLLFGMKEKDALALVG
;
A
#
# COMPACT_ATOMS: atom_id res chain seq x y z
N MET A 1 -6.61 15.21 -0.69
CA MET A 1 -8.07 15.05 -0.98
C MET A 1 -8.46 13.60 -0.69
N ARG A 2 -9.59 13.36 0.00
CA ARG A 2 -10.11 12.00 0.27
C ARG A 2 -10.68 11.40 -1.02
N ARG A 3 -10.28 10.17 -1.34
CA ARG A 3 -10.63 9.45 -2.57
C ARG A 3 -11.13 8.06 -2.20
N LEU A 4 -12.15 7.59 -2.93
CA LEU A 4 -12.54 6.18 -2.91
C LEU A 4 -11.45 5.39 -3.66
N ILE A 5 -10.94 4.35 -3.03
CA ILE A 5 -9.92 3.46 -3.59
C ILE A 5 -10.45 2.03 -3.64
N GLN A 6 -9.95 1.27 -4.61
CA GLN A 6 -10.06 -0.19 -4.61
C GLN A 6 -8.78 -0.77 -4.02
N TYR A 7 -8.89 -1.86 -3.27
CA TYR A 7 -7.73 -2.53 -2.72
C TYR A 7 -7.89 -4.03 -2.57
N TRP A 8 -6.76 -4.72 -2.49
CA TRP A 8 -6.64 -6.15 -2.27
C TRP A 8 -5.65 -6.40 -1.13
N GLN A 9 -6.01 -7.27 -0.20
CA GLN A 9 -5.12 -7.67 0.90
C GLN A 9 -4.33 -8.91 0.49
N PRO A 10 -3.04 -9.00 0.85
CA PRO A 10 -2.31 -10.25 0.73
C PRO A 10 -3.03 -11.34 1.57
N LEU A 11 -3.14 -12.53 1.01
CA LEU A 11 -3.53 -13.73 1.74
C LEU A 11 -2.27 -14.39 2.35
N PRO A 12 -2.43 -15.29 3.34
CA PRO A 12 -1.30 -16.06 3.84
C PRO A 12 -0.53 -16.72 2.70
N ILE A 13 0.81 -16.68 2.79
CA ILE A 13 1.68 -17.29 1.80
C ILE A 13 1.46 -18.79 1.77
N GLU A 14 1.29 -19.34 0.57
CA GLU A 14 1.19 -20.78 0.36
C GLU A 14 2.43 -21.30 -0.36
N ILE A 15 2.92 -22.48 0.07
CA ILE A 15 3.97 -23.21 -0.65
C ILE A 15 3.32 -24.36 -1.40
N VAL A 16 3.23 -24.23 -2.72
CA VAL A 16 2.64 -25.25 -3.59
C VAL A 16 3.76 -25.86 -4.43
N GLY A 17 4.05 -27.16 -4.21
CA GLY A 17 5.10 -27.85 -4.96
C GLY A 17 6.51 -27.28 -4.78
N GLY A 18 6.79 -26.65 -3.64
CA GLY A 18 8.08 -25.99 -3.35
C GLY A 18 8.20 -24.56 -3.91
N MET A 19 7.17 -24.04 -4.57
CA MET A 19 7.11 -22.64 -5.00
C MET A 19 6.30 -21.81 -4.01
N VAL A 20 6.87 -20.67 -3.61
CA VAL A 20 6.18 -19.66 -2.80
C VAL A 20 5.18 -18.93 -3.68
N ARG A 21 3.91 -18.92 -3.29
CA ARG A 21 2.84 -18.21 -3.99
C ARG A 21 2.16 -17.22 -3.04
N GLN A 22 2.25 -15.94 -3.40
CA GLN A 22 1.45 -14.89 -2.78
C GLN A 22 0.13 -14.76 -3.55
N ALA A 23 -1.00 -14.91 -2.85
CA ALA A 23 -2.32 -14.64 -3.39
C ALA A 23 -2.91 -13.39 -2.74
N TYR A 24 -3.94 -12.82 -3.35
CA TYR A 24 -4.62 -11.63 -2.86
C TYR A 24 -6.12 -11.91 -2.65
N SER A 25 -6.73 -11.18 -1.73
CA SER A 25 -8.16 -11.26 -1.43
C SER A 25 -9.01 -10.85 -2.64
N GLU A 26 -10.33 -11.00 -2.54
CA GLU A 26 -11.23 -10.27 -3.44
C GLU A 26 -11.04 -8.74 -3.31
N GLN A 27 -11.46 -8.01 -4.34
CA GLN A 27 -11.40 -6.55 -4.37
C GLN A 27 -12.33 -5.94 -3.31
N LYS A 28 -11.79 -5.04 -2.50
CA LYS A 28 -12.52 -4.25 -1.50
C LYS A 28 -12.42 -2.76 -1.82
N THR A 29 -13.18 -1.93 -1.10
CA THR A 29 -13.15 -0.47 -1.26
C THR A 29 -12.98 0.24 0.07
N ALA A 30 -12.21 1.31 0.08
CA ALA A 30 -11.98 2.16 1.25
C ALA A 30 -11.84 3.64 0.85
N PHE A 31 -11.77 4.53 1.83
CA PHE A 31 -11.43 5.93 1.58
C PHE A 31 -10.05 6.25 2.13
N LEU A 32 -9.20 6.84 1.28
CA LEU A 32 -7.88 7.34 1.67
C LEU A 32 -7.74 8.81 1.23
N SER A 33 -7.15 9.65 2.08
CA SER A 33 -6.65 10.96 1.65
C SER A 33 -5.24 10.80 1.11
N MET A 34 -5.08 10.96 -0.21
CA MET A 34 -3.80 10.75 -0.88
C MET A 34 -3.15 12.07 -1.30
N GLN A 35 -1.83 12.15 -1.17
CA GLN A 35 -1.00 13.28 -1.61
C GLN A 35 0.37 12.80 -2.11
N PRO A 36 1.02 13.53 -3.04
CA PRO A 36 2.42 13.28 -3.36
C PRO A 36 3.32 13.48 -2.14
N VAL A 37 4.43 12.76 -2.08
CA VAL A 37 5.46 13.00 -1.06
C VAL A 37 6.11 14.36 -1.31
N ASP A 38 6.09 15.25 -0.30
CA ASP A 38 6.49 16.66 -0.45
C ASP A 38 7.65 17.08 0.47
N GLY A 39 8.62 16.20 0.73
CA GLY A 39 9.80 16.48 1.57
C GLY A 39 9.48 16.70 3.07
N GLY A 40 8.22 16.98 3.41
CA GLY A 40 7.62 17.05 4.73
C GLY A 40 7.46 15.68 5.41
N SER A 41 7.41 14.62 4.60
CA SER A 41 7.05 13.24 4.92
C SER A 41 7.37 12.68 6.30
N SER A 42 6.39 12.03 6.93
CA SER A 42 6.58 11.15 8.10
C SER A 42 7.52 9.97 7.80
N PHE A 43 7.74 9.66 6.51
CA PHE A 43 8.54 8.54 6.02
C PHE A 43 9.94 8.95 5.51
N ARG A 44 10.45 10.14 5.87
CA ARG A 44 11.78 10.65 5.44
C ARG A 44 12.90 9.62 5.54
N THR A 45 12.98 8.86 6.63
CA THR A 45 14.02 7.84 6.82
C THR A 45 13.93 6.73 5.78
N TYR A 46 12.72 6.25 5.48
CA TYR A 46 12.50 5.26 4.44
C TYR A 46 12.87 5.83 3.07
N LEU A 47 12.56 7.10 2.82
CA LEU A 47 12.76 7.75 1.53
C LEU A 47 14.20 8.22 1.27
N ALA A 48 15.09 8.21 2.26
CA ALA A 48 16.41 8.83 2.18
C ALA A 48 17.28 8.39 0.97
N SER A 49 17.11 7.15 0.50
CA SER A 49 17.81 6.59 -0.67
C SER A 49 16.89 6.28 -1.86
N ARG A 50 15.65 6.77 -1.83
CA ARG A 50 14.60 6.48 -2.81
C ARG A 50 14.14 7.76 -3.51
N LYS A 51 13.50 7.64 -4.67
CA LYS A 51 12.99 8.80 -5.42
C LYS A 51 11.58 9.14 -4.94
N PRO A 52 11.35 10.29 -4.25
CA PRO A 52 10.04 10.61 -3.67
C PRO A 52 8.89 10.63 -4.67
N GLN A 53 9.17 11.00 -5.93
CA GLN A 53 8.20 11.06 -7.03
C GLN A 53 7.56 9.71 -7.40
N ASP A 54 8.18 8.59 -7.00
CA ASP A 54 7.66 7.24 -7.24
C ASP A 54 6.69 6.81 -6.12
N TYR A 55 6.46 7.66 -5.13
CA TYR A 55 5.65 7.36 -3.96
C TYR A 55 4.51 8.36 -3.76
N MET A 56 3.48 7.91 -3.05
CA MET A 56 2.39 8.72 -2.55
C MET A 56 2.25 8.49 -1.05
N GLU A 57 1.84 9.51 -0.32
CA GLU A 57 1.35 9.35 1.03
C GLU A 57 -0.15 9.20 1.02
N ALA A 58 -0.66 8.37 1.92
CA ALA A 58 -2.08 8.20 2.12
C ALA A 58 -2.43 8.15 3.60
N ILE A 59 -3.58 8.70 3.97
CA ILE A 59 -4.10 8.64 5.34
C ILE A 59 -5.50 8.05 5.31
N GLY A 60 -5.78 7.11 6.20
CA GLY A 60 -7.09 6.48 6.31
C GLY A 60 -7.32 5.75 7.62
N GLU A 61 -8.49 5.12 7.71
CA GLU A 61 -8.95 4.34 8.88
C GLU A 61 -8.95 2.83 8.61
N THR A 62 -8.88 2.43 7.33
CA THR A 62 -8.80 1.02 6.95
C THR A 62 -7.40 0.52 7.19
N ASP A 63 -7.27 -0.59 7.90
CA ASP A 63 -6.02 -1.30 8.13
C ASP A 63 -5.57 -2.01 6.84
N LEU A 64 -4.50 -1.51 6.23
CA LEU A 64 -3.87 -2.08 5.03
C LEU A 64 -2.58 -2.79 5.42
N ALA A 65 -2.42 -4.01 4.90
CA ALA A 65 -1.19 -4.77 5.09
C ALA A 65 -0.01 -4.06 4.41
N VAL A 66 1.14 -4.11 5.08
CA VAL A 66 2.39 -3.49 4.62
C VAL A 66 3.30 -4.60 4.11
N THR A 67 4.03 -4.31 3.04
CA THR A 67 5.17 -5.09 2.56
C THR A 67 6.09 -5.48 3.72
N GLU A 68 6.28 -6.78 3.95
CA GLU A 68 7.29 -7.30 4.87
C GLU A 68 8.70 -7.14 4.27
N GLU A 69 9.74 -7.11 5.11
CA GLU A 69 11.11 -6.89 4.64
C GLU A 69 11.52 -7.95 3.59
N SER A 70 11.83 -7.48 2.38
CA SER A 70 12.22 -8.29 1.21
C SER A 70 11.10 -9.04 0.49
N GLU A 71 9.82 -8.77 0.81
CA GLU A 71 8.68 -9.43 0.18
C GLU A 71 7.72 -8.41 -0.45
N HIS A 72 7.45 -8.50 -1.75
CA HIS A 72 6.41 -7.69 -2.42
C HIS A 72 5.00 -8.20 -2.09
N ASN A 73 4.65 -8.19 -0.81
CA ASN A 73 3.42 -8.76 -0.26
C ASN A 73 2.55 -7.71 0.42
N GLY A 74 2.77 -6.41 0.16
CA GLY A 74 1.92 -5.34 0.67
C GLY A 74 0.52 -5.36 0.05
N ALA A 75 -0.43 -4.68 0.69
CA ALA A 75 -1.74 -4.46 0.09
C ALA A 75 -1.60 -3.67 -1.22
N ILE A 76 -2.38 -4.08 -2.23
CA ILE A 76 -2.42 -3.41 -3.52
C ILE A 76 -3.57 -2.42 -3.52
N VAL A 77 -3.30 -1.18 -3.91
CA VAL A 77 -4.26 -0.08 -3.98
C VAL A 77 -4.39 0.40 -5.41
N HIS A 78 -5.61 0.45 -5.94
CA HIS A 78 -5.92 1.08 -7.21
C HIS A 78 -6.69 2.38 -6.97
N CYS A 79 -6.13 3.49 -7.46
CA CYS A 79 -6.76 4.81 -7.37
C CYS A 79 -6.40 5.66 -8.60
N ALA A 80 -7.42 6.28 -9.20
CA ALA A 80 -7.26 7.19 -10.34
C ALA A 80 -6.45 6.60 -11.51
N GLY A 81 -6.72 5.33 -11.85
CA GLY A 81 -6.06 4.63 -12.97
C GLY A 81 -4.61 4.22 -12.70
N LYS A 82 -4.15 4.27 -11.44
CA LYS A 82 -2.80 3.89 -11.04
C LYS A 82 -2.85 2.87 -9.91
N TYR A 83 -1.92 1.93 -9.95
CA TYR A 83 -1.74 0.91 -8.93
C TYR A 83 -0.58 1.29 -8.01
N TYR A 84 -0.73 0.96 -6.74
CA TYR A 84 0.27 1.18 -5.71
C TYR A 84 0.37 -0.02 -4.79
N GLU A 85 1.56 -0.27 -4.26
CA GLU A 85 1.79 -1.21 -3.15
C GLU A 85 1.98 -0.42 -1.85
N VAL A 86 1.39 -0.89 -0.75
CA VAL A 86 1.62 -0.32 0.59
C VAL A 86 2.96 -0.83 1.14
N VAL A 87 3.97 0.04 1.17
CA VAL A 87 5.35 -0.34 1.51
C VAL A 87 5.82 0.12 2.89
N GLN A 88 5.09 1.04 3.52
CA GLN A 88 5.33 1.43 4.91
C GLN A 88 4.02 1.94 5.53
N ARG A 89 3.90 1.81 6.86
CA ARG A 89 2.79 2.35 7.64
C ARG A 89 3.29 2.98 8.93
N GLN A 90 2.63 4.05 9.33
CA GLN A 90 2.72 4.60 10.69
C GLN A 90 1.33 4.67 11.28
N GLU A 91 1.24 4.28 12.54
CA GLU A 91 -0.01 4.32 13.30
C GLU A 91 -0.02 5.57 14.16
N TRP A 92 -1.11 6.32 14.07
CA TRP A 92 -1.39 7.41 14.98
C TRP A 92 -2.73 7.18 15.67
N GLN A 93 -2.68 7.07 17.00
CA GLN A 93 -3.86 6.98 17.84
C GLN A 93 -4.28 8.39 18.29
N ASN A 94 -5.50 8.80 17.94
CA ASN A 94 -6.12 9.98 18.52
C ASN A 94 -7.15 9.62 19.62
N GLY A 95 -6.91 8.52 20.34
CA GLY A 95 -7.67 8.10 21.53
C GLY A 95 -9.06 7.47 21.29
N ILE A 96 -9.63 7.51 20.08
CA ILE A 96 -10.98 6.97 19.78
C ILE A 96 -11.00 6.12 18.50
N ILE A 97 -10.26 6.51 17.46
CA ILE A 97 -10.17 5.80 16.17
C ILE A 97 -8.70 5.69 15.78
N ASN A 98 -8.29 4.52 15.28
CA ASN A 98 -6.96 4.34 14.71
C ASN A 98 -6.90 5.03 13.35
N HIS A 99 -5.92 5.92 13.20
CA HIS A 99 -5.56 6.46 11.91
C HIS A 99 -4.23 5.88 11.46
N TYR A 100 -4.16 5.58 10.18
CA TYR A 100 -2.99 5.01 9.55
C TYR A 100 -2.49 5.99 8.50
N GLU A 101 -1.21 6.33 8.59
CA GLU A 101 -0.47 6.94 7.50
C GLU A 101 0.25 5.84 6.73
N TYR A 102 0.20 5.90 5.41
CA TYR A 102 0.77 4.92 4.50
C TYR A 102 1.74 5.58 3.54
N LEU A 103 2.82 4.87 3.24
CA LEU A 103 3.65 5.14 2.07
C LEU A 103 3.28 4.13 0.98
N LEU A 104 2.87 4.65 -0.16
CA LEU A 104 2.41 3.87 -1.31
C LEU A 104 3.43 3.98 -2.43
N PHE A 105 3.94 2.86 -2.92
CA PHE A 105 4.87 2.81 -4.04
C PHE A 105 4.12 2.62 -5.36
N GLY A 106 4.37 3.46 -6.36
CA GLY A 106 3.74 3.34 -7.67
C GLY A 106 4.19 2.09 -8.43
N MET A 107 3.22 1.27 -8.84
CA MET A 107 3.47 0.05 -9.60
C MET A 107 3.21 0.25 -11.09
N LYS A 108 3.86 -0.56 -11.93
CA LYS A 108 3.44 -0.72 -13.31
C LYS A 108 2.13 -1.51 -13.34
N GLU A 109 1.19 -1.06 -14.16
CA GLU A 109 -0.13 -1.70 -14.31
C GLU A 109 -0.03 -3.20 -14.60
N LYS A 110 0.85 -3.59 -15.54
CA LYS A 110 1.06 -5.01 -15.88
C LYS A 110 1.44 -5.85 -14.66
N ASP A 111 2.30 -5.32 -13.78
CA ASP A 111 2.81 -6.06 -12.63
C ASP A 111 1.72 -6.17 -11.56
N ALA A 112 0.92 -5.10 -11.36
CA ALA A 112 -0.22 -5.14 -10.45
C ALA A 112 -1.30 -6.10 -10.94
N LEU A 113 -1.67 -6.07 -12.23
CA LEU A 113 -2.67 -6.98 -12.80
C LEU A 113 -2.22 -8.44 -12.77
N ALA A 114 -0.93 -8.73 -12.82
CA ALA A 114 -0.44 -10.10 -12.63
C ALA A 114 -0.69 -10.64 -11.20
N LEU A 115 -0.88 -9.75 -10.22
CA LEU A 115 -1.15 -10.10 -8.82
C LEU A 115 -2.65 -10.14 -8.51
N VAL A 116 -3.44 -9.21 -9.05
CA VAL A 116 -4.84 -8.98 -8.65
C VAL A 116 -5.87 -9.01 -9.78
N GLY A 117 -5.43 -9.21 -11.03
CA GLY A 117 -6.25 -9.20 -12.24
C GLY A 117 -6.73 -10.58 -12.71
#